data_AF-A0A2V5TKA8-F1
#
_entry.id   AF-A0A2V5TKA8-F1
#
_cell.length_a   1.000
_cell.length_b   1.000
_cell.length_c   1.000
_cell.angle_alpha   90.00
_cell.angle_beta   90.00
_cell.angle_gamma   90.00
#
_symmetry.space_group_name_H-M   'P 1'
#
loop_
_entity.id
_entity.type
_entity.pdbx_description
1 polymer ?
#
loop_
_entity_poly.entity_id
_entity_poly.type
_entity_poly.pdbx_seq_one_letter_code
_entity_poly.pdbx_strand_id
1 'polypeptide(L)'
;KRFLDAGAEIIMIESEGITENVDPWRTDVPARFIDEIGMEKLMFEAADPEVFAWYIKNYGADVNLFVDHSQIVQLECLRAGIWGTKSLWGRVVTYKESRE
;
A
#
# COMPACT_ATOMS: atom_id res chain seq x y z
N LYS A 1 -8.58 15.54 4.82
CA LYS A 1 -9.22 16.69 4.12
C LYS A 1 -8.59 18.01 4.52
N ARG A 2 -8.74 18.51 5.76
CA ARG A 2 -8.11 19.78 6.21
C ARG A 2 -6.62 19.95 5.85
N PHE A 3 -5.80 18.90 5.97
CA PHE A 3 -4.40 18.94 5.58
C PHE A 3 -4.18 19.05 4.06
N LEU A 4 -5.03 18.39 3.27
CA LEU A 4 -5.03 18.52 1.81
C LEU A 4 -5.48 19.94 1.40
N ASP A 5 -6.52 20.47 2.06
CA ASP A 5 -7.00 21.83 1.84
C ASP A 5 -5.94 22.88 2.21
N ALA A 6 -5.06 22.55 3.16
CA ALA A 6 -3.90 23.36 3.55
C ALA A 6 -2.70 23.20 2.61
N GLY A 7 -2.79 22.37 1.57
CA GLY A 7 -1.77 22.20 0.53
C GLY A 7 -0.91 20.94 0.64
N ALA A 8 -1.19 20.01 1.54
CA ALA A 8 -0.50 18.72 1.56
C ALA A 8 -0.89 17.90 0.31
N GLU A 9 0.12 17.33 -0.38
CA GLU A 9 -0.12 16.54 -1.59
C GLU A 9 -0.58 15.11 -1.29
N ILE A 10 0.06 14.49 -0.29
CA ILE A 10 -0.18 13.12 0.16
C ILE A 10 -0.22 13.13 1.69
N ILE A 11 -1.11 12.31 2.27
CA ILE A 11 -1.15 12.02 3.70
C ILE A 11 -0.55 10.63 3.92
N MET A 12 0.54 10.56 4.69
CA MET A 12 1.12 9.29 5.14
C MET A 12 0.42 8.82 6.42
N ILE A 13 0.06 7.55 6.46
CA ILE A 13 -0.63 6.88 7.57
C ILE A 13 0.36 5.90 8.23
N GLU A 14 0.73 6.22 9.46
CA GLU A 14 1.57 5.36 10.31
C GLU A 14 0.86 4.04 10.63
N SER A 15 1.63 2.97 10.79
CA SER A 15 1.13 1.61 10.96
C SER A 15 0.71 1.26 12.40
N GLU A 16 1.11 2.08 13.38
CA GLU A 16 0.78 1.95 14.81
C GLU A 16 -0.74 1.84 15.06
N GLY A 17 -1.15 0.75 15.71
CA GLY A 17 -2.55 0.48 16.01
C GLY A 17 -3.40 0.07 14.80
N ILE A 18 -2.77 -0.14 13.63
CA ILE A 18 -3.41 -0.67 12.41
C ILE A 18 -2.86 -2.05 12.06
N THR A 19 -1.56 -2.13 11.83
CA THR A 19 -0.83 -3.38 11.56
C THR A 19 0.31 -3.61 12.55
N GLU A 20 0.78 -2.57 13.22
CA GLU A 20 1.72 -2.66 14.35
C GLU A 20 0.94 -2.59 15.68
N ASN A 21 1.41 -3.33 16.69
CA ASN A 21 0.88 -3.32 18.06
C ASN A 21 -0.63 -3.62 18.19
N VAL A 22 -1.20 -4.33 17.21
CA VAL A 22 -2.61 -4.75 17.20
C VAL A 22 -2.79 -6.13 16.56
N ASP A 23 -3.59 -6.98 17.21
CA ASP A 23 -3.98 -8.31 16.73
C ASP A 23 -5.47 -8.56 17.08
N PRO A 24 -6.35 -8.78 16.09
CA PRO A 24 -6.09 -8.84 14.65
C PRO A 24 -5.82 -7.46 14.03
N TRP A 25 -5.17 -7.44 12.86
CA TRP A 25 -5.00 -6.22 12.06
C TRP A 25 -6.32 -5.51 11.80
N ARG A 26 -6.32 -4.18 11.94
CA ARG A 26 -7.49 -3.32 11.71
C ARG A 26 -7.62 -2.90 10.26
N THR A 27 -7.89 -3.88 9.41
CA THR A 27 -8.02 -3.71 7.95
C THR A 27 -9.18 -2.79 7.53
N ASP A 28 -10.12 -2.51 8.44
CA ASP A 28 -11.18 -1.52 8.25
C ASP A 28 -10.64 -0.08 8.19
N VAL A 29 -9.51 0.20 8.85
CA VAL A 29 -8.97 1.56 8.94
C VAL A 29 -8.44 2.06 7.59
N PRO A 30 -7.55 1.34 6.87
CA PRO A 30 -7.13 1.75 5.53
C PRO A 30 -8.30 1.88 4.55
N ALA A 31 -9.27 0.97 4.60
CA ALA A 31 -10.46 1.03 3.74
C ALA A 31 -11.24 2.34 3.93
N ARG A 32 -11.51 2.72 5.19
CA ARG A 32 -12.22 3.97 5.51
C ARG A 32 -11.46 5.22 5.06
N PHE A 33 -10.13 5.22 5.14
CA PHE A 33 -9.33 6.33 4.64
C PHE A 33 -9.39 6.42 3.12
N ILE A 34 -9.24 5.29 2.42
CA ILE A 34 -9.30 5.23 0.96
C ILE A 34 -10.66 5.69 0.45
N ASP A 35 -11.75 5.22 1.07
CA ASP A 35 -13.12 5.60 0.68
C ASP A 35 -13.37 7.11 0.84
N GLU A 36 -12.81 7.73 1.87
CA GLU A 36 -13.08 9.12 2.20
C GLU A 36 -12.14 10.12 1.50
N ILE A 37 -10.89 9.73 1.24
CA ILE A 37 -9.82 10.63 0.77
C ILE A 37 -9.33 10.31 -0.64
N GLY A 38 -9.45 9.06 -1.09
CA GLY A 38 -8.85 8.58 -2.34
C GLY A 38 -7.45 7.98 -2.12
N MET A 39 -7.18 6.84 -2.76
CA MET A 39 -5.94 6.09 -2.61
C MET A 39 -4.71 6.88 -3.09
N GLU A 40 -4.87 7.67 -4.14
CA GLU A 40 -3.83 8.48 -4.76
C GLU A 40 -3.31 9.61 -3.86
N LYS A 41 -4.09 10.00 -2.84
CA LYS A 41 -3.73 11.02 -1.84
C LYS A 41 -3.23 10.43 -0.53
N LEU A 42 -3.10 9.10 -0.46
CA LEU A 42 -2.68 8.38 0.74
C LEU A 42 -1.40 7.60 0.48
N MET A 43 -0.60 7.44 1.53
CA MET A 43 0.54 6.54 1.59
C MET A 43 0.46 5.78 2.91
N PHE A 44 0.63 4.46 2.89
CA PHE A 44 0.56 3.64 4.11
C PHE A 44 1.96 3.14 4.49
N GLU A 45 2.31 3.28 5.77
CA GLU A 45 3.48 2.60 6.29
C GLU A 45 3.29 1.08 6.21
N ALA A 46 4.30 0.40 5.68
CA ALA A 46 4.34 -1.04 5.52
C ALA A 46 5.75 -1.55 5.83
N ALA A 47 6.10 -1.55 7.12
CA ALA A 47 7.44 -1.89 7.59
C ALA A 47 7.82 -3.39 7.47
N ASP A 48 6.85 -4.27 7.18
CA ASP A 48 7.05 -5.72 7.03
C ASP A 48 6.55 -6.24 5.67
N PRO A 49 7.23 -7.22 5.06
CA PRO A 49 6.77 -7.86 3.83
C PRO A 49 5.34 -8.37 3.81
N GLU A 50 4.81 -8.86 4.92
CA GLU A 50 3.42 -9.31 4.98
C GLU A 50 2.44 -8.13 4.84
N VAL A 51 2.82 -6.96 5.36
CA VAL A 51 1.99 -5.75 5.33
C VAL A 51 1.93 -5.19 3.91
N PHE A 52 3.06 -4.96 3.23
CA PHE A 52 3.00 -4.44 1.86
C PHE A 52 2.43 -5.46 0.86
N ALA A 53 2.63 -6.77 1.10
CA ALA A 53 1.96 -7.81 0.33
C ALA A 53 0.44 -7.76 0.49
N TRP A 54 -0.06 -7.51 1.70
CA TRP A 54 -1.48 -7.33 1.96
C TRP A 54 -2.04 -6.10 1.24
N TYR A 55 -1.36 -4.94 1.30
CA TYR A 55 -1.79 -3.75 0.57
C TYR A 55 -1.85 -3.97 -0.94
N ILE A 56 -0.81 -4.55 -1.55
CA ILE A 56 -0.81 -4.86 -2.99
C ILE A 56 -1.94 -5.81 -3.37
N LYS A 57 -2.21 -6.82 -2.52
CA LYS A 57 -3.27 -7.80 -2.78
C LYS A 57 -4.67 -7.17 -2.79
N ASN A 58 -4.94 -6.22 -1.89
CA ASN A 58 -6.28 -5.67 -1.70
C ASN A 58 -6.52 -4.39 -2.50
N TYR A 59 -5.49 -3.59 -2.75
CA TYR A 59 -5.61 -2.27 -3.38
C TYR A 59 -4.82 -2.14 -4.69
N GLY A 60 -4.10 -3.20 -5.09
CA GLY A 60 -3.37 -3.25 -6.35
C GLY A 60 -1.92 -2.76 -6.24
N ALA A 61 -1.17 -2.97 -7.32
CA ALA A 61 0.26 -2.68 -7.39
C ALA A 61 0.62 -1.20 -7.57
N ASP A 62 -0.34 -0.28 -7.53
CA ASP A 62 -0.10 1.16 -7.58
C ASP A 62 -0.40 1.85 -6.23
N VAL A 63 -0.74 1.10 -5.17
CA VAL A 63 -0.88 1.65 -3.81
C VAL A 63 0.43 2.27 -3.33
N ASN A 64 0.38 3.47 -2.77
CA ASN A 64 1.57 4.16 -2.25
C ASN A 64 1.95 3.60 -0.88
N LEU A 65 3.20 3.17 -0.74
CA LEU A 65 3.71 2.55 0.49
C LEU A 65 4.98 3.24 0.95
N PHE A 66 5.05 3.49 2.25
CA PHE A 66 6.27 3.89 2.95
C PHE A 66 6.93 2.63 3.50
N VAL A 67 8.11 2.28 2.99
CA VAL A 67 8.84 1.02 3.31
C VAL A 67 10.31 1.31 3.60
N ASP A 68 10.97 0.38 4.28
CA ASP A 68 12.42 0.47 4.46
C ASP A 68 13.17 0.23 3.13
N HIS A 69 14.29 0.93 2.97
CA HIS A 69 15.14 0.85 1.79
C HIS A 69 15.63 -0.58 1.47
N SER A 70 15.84 -1.42 2.49
CA SER A 70 16.29 -2.81 2.29
C SER A 70 15.23 -3.71 1.67
N GLN A 71 13.95 -3.32 1.71
CA GLN A 71 12.82 -4.12 1.24
C GLN A 71 12.39 -3.79 -0.20
N ILE A 72 13.01 -2.78 -0.82
CA ILE A 72 12.63 -2.26 -2.15
C ILE A 72 12.59 -3.36 -3.21
N VAL A 73 13.59 -4.26 -3.25
CA VAL A 73 13.64 -5.33 -4.26
C VAL A 73 12.43 -6.26 -4.14
N GLN A 74 12.09 -6.66 -2.91
CA GLN A 74 10.94 -7.53 -2.67
C GLN A 74 9.62 -6.86 -3.04
N LEU A 75 9.46 -5.58 -2.66
CA LEU A 75 8.28 -4.79 -3.01
C LEU A 75 8.08 -4.70 -4.53
N GLU A 76 9.13 -4.36 -5.27
CA GLU A 76 9.05 -4.21 -6.72
C GLU A 76 8.79 -5.54 -7.42
N CYS A 77 9.39 -6.64 -6.95
CA CYS A 77 9.08 -7.95 -7.49
C CYS A 77 7.62 -8.38 -7.24
N LEU A 78 7.02 -7.99 -6.10
CA LEU A 78 5.59 -8.20 -5.85
C LEU A 78 4.71 -7.35 -6.79
N ARG A 79 5.05 -6.06 -6.98
CA ARG A 79 4.33 -5.18 -7.91
C ARG A 79 4.39 -5.69 -9.36
N ALA A 80 5.52 -6.27 -9.76
CA ALA A 80 5.70 -6.90 -11.06
C ALA A 80 5.08 -8.30 -11.16
N GLY A 81 4.54 -8.86 -10.06
CA GLY A 81 3.93 -10.19 -10.04
C GLY A 81 4.92 -11.35 -10.19
N ILE A 82 6.23 -11.09 -10.02
CA ILE A 82 7.33 -12.06 -10.16
C ILE A 82 7.91 -12.49 -8.81
N TRP A 83 7.18 -12.27 -7.73
CA TRP A 83 7.49 -12.75 -6.38
C TRP A 83 6.19 -12.97 -5.61
N GLY A 84 6.30 -13.63 -4.46
CA GLY A 84 5.24 -13.74 -3.47
C GLY A 84 4.71 -15.16 -3.34
N THR A 85 3.70 -15.30 -2.49
CA THR A 85 3.03 -16.58 -2.28
C THR A 85 2.13 -16.91 -3.47
N LYS A 86 1.53 -18.11 -3.47
CA LYS A 86 0.54 -18.54 -4.48
C LYS A 86 -0.61 -17.54 -4.69
N SER A 87 -0.90 -16.67 -3.72
CA SER A 87 -1.94 -15.65 -3.85
C SER A 87 -1.49 -14.38 -4.59
N LEU A 88 -0.19 -14.14 -4.77
CA LEU A 88 0.35 -12.94 -5.42
C LEU A 88 1.12 -13.26 -6.71
N TRP A 89 1.89 -14.36 -6.72
CA TRP A 89 2.68 -14.77 -7.89
C TRP A 89 1.80 -14.92 -9.13
N GLY A 90 2.12 -14.16 -10.19
CA GLY A 90 1.39 -14.18 -11.46
C GLY A 90 -0.06 -13.69 -11.39
N ARG A 91 -0.49 -13.08 -10.27
CA ARG A 91 -1.86 -12.58 -10.06
C ARG A 91 -1.95 -11.07 -9.93
N VAL A 92 -0.82 -10.40 -9.74
CA VAL A 92 -0.72 -8.95 -9.80
C VAL A 92 -0.59 -8.56 -11.27
N VAL A 93 -1.63 -7.93 -11.82
CA VAL A 93 -1.68 -7.49 -13.22
C VAL A 93 -2.01 -6.01 -13.23
N THR A 94 -1.14 -5.20 -13.82
CA THR A 94 -1.38 -3.76 -14.05
C THR A 94 -1.51 -3.50 -15.54
N TYR A 95 -2.59 -2.85 -15.97
CA TYR A 95 -2.72 -2.33 -17.32
C TYR A 95 -2.27 -0.87 -17.30
N LYS A 96 -0.99 -0.62 -17.53
CA LYS A 96 -0.48 0.74 -17.71
C LYS A 96 -0.58 1.07 -19.19
N GLU A 97 -1.20 2.20 -19.54
CA GLU A 97 -1.08 2.73 -20.89
C GLU A 97 0.41 2.90 -21.22
N SER A 98 0.81 2.58 -22.44
CA SER A 98 2.18 2.78 -22.89
C SER A 98 2.55 4.24 -22.65
N ARG A 99 3.53 4.49 -21.78
CA ARG A 99 4.09 5.83 -21.60
C ARG A 99 4.56 6.33 -22.97
N GLU A 100 3.99 7.45 -23.43
CA GLU A 100 4.50 8.21 -24.58
C GLU A 100 5.94 8.67 -24.34
#